data_AF-A0AAV2LI25-F1
#
_entry.id   AF-A0AAV2LI25-F1
#
_cell.length_a   1.000
_cell.length_b   1.000
_cell.length_c   1.000
_cell.angle_alpha   90.00
_cell.angle_beta   90.00
_cell.angle_gamma   90.00
#
_symmetry.space_group_name_H-M   'P 1'
#
loop_
_entity.id
_entity.type
_entity.pdbx_description
1 polymer ?
#
loop_
_entity_poly.entity_id
_entity_poly.type
_entity_poly.pdbx_seq_one_letter_code
_entity_poly.pdbx_strand_id
1 'polypeptide(L)'
;MEAQEQTTDSRLQDQTQTQDQSQCDHEDPLVSKVGFLETRLSRVSVSNSELCTMLLQSEEERLRLSKELVKEKLQSNNRMDTFEEELLHLNEKLLTQSSAMVQLQAERDALRRQLEEQRHRGQATSQDLHQDLDHVRTLVTHMVQNTVKPEDLAALDKVQKTLGENLLVNQDEMKSMIENLRRAQEEQQKQRQRTEKKVLALDTENQLEVVSKQKKLIQQKETTPFSQRQTRELEQENSELQLELKELNEEYRARLNCYIQDLAEYMDGLEESKKSPNPGQMQLYVERMLRDIRSSFRCREQQLASAARVYKKRLQTLSQTHHALIIAYRNQREEILAKPESGLKAGPPESSFDLDPSELTGEMGKELQQLRKDKARLDLQLQTTMAQAPPEAPQKCGESWSDIRTQLTDMTETALRRFEKERVLLLTRAAAAEAQVSEMQEFIDKQQHRYNKEAFVLSNDQVKPSTSTN
;
A
#
# COMPACT_ATOMS: atom_id res chain seq x y z
N MET A 1 -69.45 -93.87 3.18
CA MET A 1 -68.17 -93.46 2.56
C MET A 1 -67.91 -91.95 2.71
N GLU A 2 -68.50 -91.27 3.72
CA GLU A 2 -68.41 -89.80 3.86
C GLU A 2 -67.54 -89.34 5.05
N ALA A 3 -66.97 -90.26 5.84
CA ALA A 3 -66.16 -89.90 7.01
C ALA A 3 -64.64 -89.75 6.72
N GLN A 4 -64.18 -90.11 5.51
CA GLN A 4 -62.76 -90.02 5.12
C GLN A 4 -62.42 -88.79 4.26
N GLU A 5 -63.42 -88.08 3.71
CA GLU A 5 -63.19 -86.85 2.91
C GLU A 5 -63.11 -85.59 3.78
N GLN A 6 -63.85 -85.52 4.89
CA GLN A 6 -63.78 -84.38 5.82
C GLN A 6 -62.46 -84.30 6.59
N THR A 7 -61.76 -85.43 6.79
CA THR A 7 -60.47 -85.46 7.49
C THR A 7 -59.29 -85.07 6.59
N THR A 8 -59.41 -85.21 5.27
CA THR A 8 -58.38 -84.75 4.32
C THR A 8 -58.48 -83.26 4.04
N ASP A 9 -59.69 -82.70 3.98
CA ASP A 9 -59.89 -81.26 3.76
C ASP A 9 -59.43 -80.41 4.96
N SER A 10 -59.75 -80.81 6.20
CA SER A 10 -59.22 -80.11 7.38
C SER A 10 -57.69 -80.14 7.48
N ARG A 11 -57.04 -81.20 6.97
CA ARG A 11 -55.58 -81.36 7.05
C ARG A 11 -54.85 -80.56 5.96
N LEU A 12 -55.44 -80.42 4.78
CA LEU A 12 -54.95 -79.55 3.73
C LEU A 12 -55.17 -78.08 4.09
N GLN A 13 -56.31 -77.75 4.72
CA GLN A 13 -56.61 -76.40 5.19
C GLN A 13 -55.65 -75.95 6.31
N ASP A 14 -55.35 -76.82 7.29
CA ASP A 14 -54.34 -76.55 8.32
C ASP A 14 -52.91 -76.41 7.73
N GLN A 15 -52.57 -77.20 6.70
CA GLN A 15 -51.26 -77.09 6.02
C GLN A 15 -51.12 -75.81 5.21
N THR A 16 -52.17 -75.37 4.50
CA THR A 16 -52.15 -74.06 3.81
C THR A 16 -52.11 -72.90 4.79
N GLN A 17 -52.82 -72.99 5.91
CA GLN A 17 -52.87 -71.92 6.90
C GLN A 17 -51.55 -71.80 7.68
N THR A 18 -50.87 -72.92 7.98
CA THR A 18 -49.53 -72.89 8.59
C THR A 18 -48.40 -72.46 7.64
N GLN A 19 -48.57 -72.70 6.33
CA GLN A 19 -47.61 -72.28 5.31
C GLN A 19 -47.73 -70.78 4.97
N ASP A 20 -48.96 -70.25 4.95
CA ASP A 20 -49.20 -68.81 4.78
C ASP A 20 -48.78 -68.02 6.04
N GLN A 21 -48.98 -68.57 7.24
CA GLN A 21 -48.53 -67.95 8.50
C GLN A 21 -46.98 -67.87 8.58
N SER A 22 -46.27 -68.90 8.10
CA SER A 22 -44.79 -68.92 8.13
C SER A 22 -44.16 -68.05 7.04
N GLN A 23 -44.86 -67.77 5.94
CA GLN A 23 -44.42 -66.80 4.94
C GLN A 23 -44.63 -65.34 5.42
N CYS A 24 -45.72 -65.03 6.12
CA CYS A 24 -45.95 -63.69 6.70
C CYS A 24 -44.88 -63.29 7.73
N ASP A 25 -44.47 -64.21 8.62
CA ASP A 25 -43.48 -63.92 9.66
C ASP A 25 -42.06 -63.63 9.11
N HIS A 26 -41.77 -64.06 7.87
CA HIS A 26 -40.50 -63.79 7.19
C HIS A 26 -40.49 -62.49 6.38
N GLU A 27 -41.66 -61.92 6.03
CA GLU A 27 -41.75 -60.64 5.31
C GLU A 27 -41.56 -59.42 6.24
N ASP A 28 -42.05 -59.48 7.47
CA ASP A 28 -41.91 -58.41 8.48
C ASP A 28 -40.47 -57.94 8.76
N PRO A 29 -39.46 -58.82 8.92
CA PRO A 29 -38.07 -58.39 9.12
C PRO A 29 -37.44 -57.82 7.84
N LEU A 30 -37.92 -58.21 6.65
CA LEU A 30 -37.46 -57.65 5.37
C LEU A 30 -38.06 -56.27 5.14
N VAL A 31 -39.36 -56.10 5.37
CA VAL A 31 -40.06 -54.80 5.30
C VAL A 31 -39.44 -53.81 6.28
N SER A 32 -39.10 -54.24 7.49
CA SER A 32 -38.40 -53.40 8.48
C SER A 32 -37.00 -52.99 8.02
N LYS A 33 -36.24 -53.90 7.39
CA LYS A 33 -34.91 -53.59 6.82
C LYS A 33 -35.00 -52.62 5.64
N VAL A 34 -35.99 -52.80 4.76
CA VAL A 34 -36.24 -51.89 3.63
C VAL A 34 -36.59 -50.50 4.14
N GLY A 35 -37.53 -50.36 5.08
CA GLY A 35 -37.88 -49.06 5.67
C GLY A 35 -36.71 -48.39 6.39
N PHE A 36 -35.82 -49.17 7.03
CA PHE A 36 -34.59 -48.64 7.61
C PHE A 36 -33.62 -48.11 6.55
N LEU A 37 -33.43 -48.84 5.45
CA LEU A 37 -32.59 -48.40 4.34
C LEU A 37 -33.16 -47.17 3.63
N GLU A 38 -34.47 -47.10 3.42
CA GLU A 38 -35.15 -45.92 2.85
C GLU A 38 -34.99 -44.69 3.73
N THR A 39 -35.09 -44.85 5.06
CA THR A 39 -34.87 -43.75 6.01
C THR A 39 -33.42 -43.27 5.98
N ARG A 40 -32.45 -44.18 5.91
CA ARG A 40 -31.02 -43.83 5.78
C ARG A 40 -30.73 -43.14 4.46
N LEU A 41 -31.27 -43.65 3.36
CA LEU A 41 -31.10 -43.06 2.03
C LEU A 41 -31.69 -41.64 2.00
N SER A 42 -32.89 -41.46 2.55
CA SER A 42 -33.53 -40.15 2.66
C SER A 42 -32.69 -39.16 3.46
N ARG A 43 -32.12 -39.58 4.60
CA ARG A 43 -31.21 -38.73 5.39
C ARG A 43 -29.94 -38.38 4.62
N VAL A 44 -29.34 -39.35 3.92
CA VAL A 44 -28.14 -39.10 3.10
C VAL A 44 -28.46 -38.13 1.96
N SER A 45 -29.60 -38.25 1.30
CA SER A 45 -30.03 -37.32 0.26
C SER A 45 -30.21 -35.90 0.80
N VAL A 46 -30.83 -35.73 1.97
CA VAL A 46 -30.99 -34.42 2.62
C VAL A 46 -29.63 -33.83 3.01
N SER A 47 -28.77 -34.60 3.67
CA SER A 47 -27.43 -34.13 4.07
C SER A 47 -26.54 -33.79 2.87
N ASN A 48 -26.66 -34.54 1.76
CA ASN A 48 -25.93 -34.25 0.53
C ASN A 48 -26.43 -32.93 -0.12
N SER A 49 -27.75 -32.72 -0.15
CA SER A 49 -28.34 -31.45 -0.58
C SER A 49 -27.85 -30.27 0.26
N GLU A 50 -27.88 -30.40 1.59
CA GLU A 50 -27.39 -29.37 2.51
C GLU A 50 -25.89 -29.08 2.29
N LEU A 51 -25.06 -30.11 2.11
CA LEU A 51 -23.64 -29.95 1.80
C LEU A 51 -23.43 -29.21 0.48
N CYS A 52 -24.15 -29.58 -0.59
CA CYS A 52 -24.09 -28.89 -1.87
C CYS A 52 -24.44 -27.40 -1.73
N THR A 53 -25.48 -27.06 -0.95
CA THR A 53 -25.84 -25.65 -0.73
C THR A 53 -24.78 -24.87 0.05
N MET A 54 -24.19 -25.46 1.09
CA MET A 54 -23.10 -24.82 1.84
C MET A 54 -21.86 -24.63 0.97
N LEU A 55 -21.52 -25.61 0.13
CA LEU A 55 -20.38 -25.53 -0.76
C LEU A 55 -20.57 -24.42 -1.80
N LEU A 56 -21.77 -24.33 -2.39
CA LEU A 56 -22.12 -23.24 -3.31
C LEU A 56 -22.01 -21.86 -2.63
N GLN A 57 -22.51 -21.71 -1.40
CA GLN A 57 -22.38 -20.47 -0.63
C GLN A 57 -20.92 -20.13 -0.35
N SER A 58 -20.10 -21.12 0.05
CA SER A 58 -18.68 -20.90 0.31
C SER A 58 -17.90 -20.49 -0.94
N GLU A 59 -18.24 -21.05 -2.11
CA GLU A 59 -17.66 -20.67 -3.40
C GLU A 59 -18.11 -19.27 -3.82
N GLU A 60 -19.38 -18.92 -3.59
CA GLU A 60 -19.89 -17.57 -3.85
C GLU A 60 -19.21 -16.51 -2.97
N GLU A 61 -19.03 -16.80 -1.68
CA GLU A 61 -18.29 -15.92 -0.76
C GLU A 61 -16.81 -15.79 -1.15
N ARG A 62 -16.16 -16.90 -1.52
CA ARG A 62 -14.78 -16.90 -2.02
C ARG A 62 -14.63 -16.04 -3.27
N LEU A 63 -15.58 -16.13 -4.21
CA LEU A 63 -15.60 -15.31 -5.42
C LEU A 63 -15.89 -13.83 -5.10
N ARG A 64 -16.79 -13.56 -4.15
CA ARG A 64 -17.08 -12.20 -3.67
C ARG A 64 -15.83 -11.55 -3.09
N LEU A 65 -15.12 -12.23 -2.19
CA LEU A 65 -13.87 -11.75 -1.59
C LEU A 65 -12.78 -11.57 -2.66
N SER A 66 -12.66 -12.50 -3.61
CA SER A 66 -11.71 -12.37 -4.73
C SER A 66 -12.01 -11.13 -5.58
N LYS A 67 -13.29 -10.84 -5.86
CA LYS A 67 -13.72 -9.64 -6.59
C LYS A 67 -13.42 -8.36 -5.81
N GLU A 68 -13.68 -8.34 -4.50
CA GLU A 68 -13.37 -7.20 -3.63
C GLU A 68 -11.85 -6.96 -3.56
N LEU A 69 -11.04 -8.01 -3.44
CA LEU A 69 -9.58 -7.91 -3.46
C LEU A 69 -9.06 -7.33 -4.78
N VAL A 70 -9.58 -7.78 -5.92
CA VAL A 70 -9.20 -7.22 -7.24
C VAL A 70 -9.61 -5.75 -7.34
N LYS A 71 -10.79 -5.39 -6.84
CA LYS A 71 -11.26 -4.00 -6.81
C LYS A 71 -10.35 -3.12 -5.95
N GLU A 72 -9.96 -3.57 -4.76
CA GLU A 72 -9.02 -2.86 -3.90
C GLU A 72 -7.63 -2.73 -4.54
N LYS A 73 -7.12 -3.79 -5.18
CA LYS A 73 -5.87 -3.72 -5.95
C LYS A 73 -5.95 -2.68 -7.06
N LEU A 74 -7.07 -2.61 -7.78
CA LEU A 74 -7.26 -1.61 -8.83
C LEU A 74 -7.34 -0.19 -8.25
N GLN A 75 -8.04 0.00 -7.12
CA GLN A 75 -8.08 1.30 -6.44
C GLN A 75 -6.70 1.72 -5.91
N SER A 76 -5.92 0.78 -5.37
CA SER A 76 -4.55 1.02 -4.94
C SER A 76 -3.65 1.42 -6.11
N ASN A 77 -3.75 0.72 -7.24
CA ASN A 77 -3.00 1.06 -8.44
C ASN A 77 -3.40 2.44 -8.97
N ASN A 78 -4.69 2.76 -9.05
CA ASN A 78 -5.13 4.09 -9.47
C ASN A 78 -4.57 5.20 -8.55
N ARG A 79 -4.52 4.97 -7.23
CA ARG A 79 -3.90 5.93 -6.30
C ARG A 79 -2.41 6.07 -6.57
N MET A 80 -1.70 4.97 -6.83
CA MET A 80 -0.29 5.00 -7.21
C MET A 80 -0.06 5.77 -8.50
N ASP A 81 -0.88 5.53 -9.53
CA ASP A 81 -0.79 6.24 -10.81
C ASP A 81 -0.99 7.76 -10.61
N THR A 82 -1.97 8.16 -9.79
CA THR A 82 -2.16 9.59 -9.47
C THR A 82 -0.96 10.21 -8.73
N PHE A 83 -0.33 9.46 -7.82
CA PHE A 83 0.87 9.93 -7.15
C PHE A 83 2.07 10.04 -8.11
N GLU A 84 2.20 9.11 -9.05
CA GLU A 84 3.24 9.15 -10.08
C GLU A 84 3.06 10.35 -11.01
N GLU A 85 1.84 10.64 -11.44
CA GLU A 85 1.50 11.84 -12.22
C GLU A 85 1.84 13.13 -11.46
N GLU A 86 1.48 13.23 -10.17
CA GLU A 86 1.81 14.37 -9.32
C GLU A 86 3.32 14.55 -9.16
N LEU A 87 4.08 13.47 -9.00
CA LEU A 87 5.54 13.48 -8.91
C LEU A 87 6.18 13.97 -10.21
N LEU A 88 5.72 13.47 -11.36
CA LEU A 88 6.23 13.91 -12.67
C LEU A 88 5.97 15.39 -12.91
N HIS A 89 4.76 15.86 -12.63
CA HIS A 89 4.40 17.28 -12.75
C HIS A 89 5.19 18.17 -11.78
N LEU A 90 5.44 17.71 -10.54
CA LEU A 90 6.27 18.46 -9.60
C LEU A 90 7.73 18.51 -10.06
N ASN A 91 8.25 17.42 -10.63
CA ASN A 91 9.60 17.35 -11.17
C ASN A 91 9.77 18.29 -12.38
N GLU A 92 8.77 18.36 -13.26
CA GLU A 92 8.75 19.33 -14.37
C GLU A 92 8.75 20.78 -13.86
N LYS A 93 7.96 21.09 -12.84
CA LYS A 93 7.99 22.41 -12.16
C LYS A 93 9.35 22.71 -11.55
N LEU A 94 9.98 21.74 -10.91
CA LEU A 94 11.30 21.92 -10.32
C LEU A 94 12.36 22.15 -11.41
N LEU A 95 12.27 21.44 -12.53
CA LEU A 95 13.18 21.60 -13.66
C LEU A 95 13.03 22.98 -14.32
N THR A 96 11.80 23.43 -14.55
CA THR A 96 11.52 24.78 -15.08
C THR A 96 12.00 25.87 -14.13
N GLN A 97 11.73 25.76 -12.83
CA GLN A 97 12.25 26.70 -11.83
C GLN A 97 13.78 26.69 -11.75
N SER A 98 14.41 25.51 -11.81
CA SER A 98 15.87 25.38 -11.86
C SER A 98 16.47 26.08 -13.07
N SER A 99 15.85 25.90 -14.26
CA SER A 99 16.27 26.59 -15.47
C SER A 99 16.17 28.12 -15.36
N ALA A 100 15.09 28.62 -14.75
CA ALA A 100 14.90 30.05 -14.51
C ALA A 100 15.92 30.60 -13.50
N MET A 101 16.23 29.86 -12.43
CA MET A 101 17.28 30.25 -11.48
C MET A 101 18.65 30.37 -12.15
N VAL A 102 18.99 29.43 -13.04
CA VAL A 102 20.25 29.47 -13.79
C VAL A 102 20.30 30.70 -14.70
N GLN A 103 19.20 31.05 -15.37
CA GLN A 103 19.11 32.26 -16.21
C GLN A 103 19.28 33.54 -15.38
N LEU A 104 18.55 33.67 -14.27
CA LEU A 104 18.67 34.83 -13.36
C LEU A 104 20.08 34.95 -12.78
N GLN A 105 20.73 33.82 -12.48
CA GLN A 105 22.09 33.82 -11.99
C GLN A 105 23.08 34.29 -13.07
N ALA A 106 22.87 33.89 -14.32
CA ALA A 106 23.67 34.38 -15.45
C ALA A 106 23.48 35.89 -15.68
N GLU A 107 22.25 36.41 -15.59
CA GLU A 107 21.95 37.84 -15.69
C GLU A 107 22.60 38.64 -14.55
N ARG A 108 22.49 38.16 -13.31
CA ARG A 108 23.16 38.76 -12.15
C ARG A 108 24.67 38.85 -12.36
N ASP A 109 25.28 37.78 -12.86
CA ASP A 109 26.73 37.75 -13.10
C ASP A 109 27.13 38.66 -14.28
N ALA A 110 26.28 38.82 -15.29
CA ALA A 110 26.48 39.80 -16.37
C ALA A 110 26.42 41.25 -15.84
N LEU A 111 25.43 41.58 -15.00
CA LEU A 111 25.30 42.90 -14.38
C LEU A 111 26.48 43.22 -13.45
N ARG A 112 27.00 42.22 -12.70
CA ARG A 112 28.21 42.42 -11.89
C ARG A 112 29.42 42.81 -12.75
N ARG A 113 29.64 42.12 -13.87
CA ARG A 113 30.74 42.46 -14.80
C ARG A 113 30.58 43.88 -15.36
N GLN A 114 29.36 44.27 -15.76
CA GLN A 114 29.09 45.63 -16.23
C GLN A 114 29.37 46.69 -15.14
N LEU A 115 29.00 46.43 -13.89
CA LEU A 115 29.26 47.34 -12.78
C LEU A 115 30.77 47.49 -12.54
N GLU A 116 31.52 46.39 -12.59
CA GLU A 116 32.99 46.38 -12.46
C GLU A 116 33.66 47.18 -13.59
N GLU A 117 33.23 46.99 -14.84
CA GLU A 117 33.71 47.75 -15.99
C GLU A 117 33.43 49.26 -15.86
N GLN A 118 32.22 49.63 -15.44
CA GLN A 118 31.87 51.04 -15.19
C GLN A 118 32.69 51.64 -14.06
N ARG A 119 32.96 50.87 -13.00
CA ARG A 119 33.81 51.31 -11.89
C ARG A 119 35.25 51.54 -12.35
N HIS A 120 35.80 50.65 -13.17
CA HIS A 120 37.14 50.83 -13.74
C HIS A 120 37.20 52.04 -14.69
N ARG A 121 36.16 52.25 -15.52
CA ARG A 121 36.07 53.42 -16.41
C ARG A 121 35.98 54.73 -15.62
N GLY A 122 35.16 54.77 -14.57
CA GLY A 122 35.03 55.94 -13.69
C GLY A 122 36.32 56.27 -12.93
N GLN A 123 37.06 55.24 -12.48
CA GLN A 123 38.37 55.40 -11.85
C GLN A 123 39.40 56.01 -12.81
N ALA A 124 39.45 55.55 -14.07
CA ALA A 124 40.33 56.12 -15.07
C ALA A 124 40.02 57.60 -15.35
N THR A 125 38.74 57.95 -15.56
CA THR A 125 38.34 59.35 -15.78
C THR A 125 38.60 60.24 -14.56
N SER A 126 38.45 59.71 -13.35
CA SER A 126 38.73 60.47 -12.12
C SER A 126 40.23 60.71 -11.95
N GLN A 127 41.09 59.78 -12.38
CA GLN A 127 42.53 59.97 -12.36
C GLN A 127 42.95 61.04 -13.38
N ASP A 128 42.36 61.05 -14.58
CA ASP A 128 42.62 62.06 -15.60
C ASP A 128 42.18 63.46 -15.13
N LEU A 129 40.96 63.58 -14.59
CA LEU A 129 40.46 64.84 -14.01
C LEU A 129 41.32 65.34 -12.83
N HIS A 130 41.87 64.43 -12.02
CA HIS A 130 42.74 64.80 -10.91
C HIS A 130 44.06 65.40 -11.42
N GLN A 131 44.64 64.80 -12.47
CA GLN A 131 45.82 65.34 -13.14
C GLN A 131 45.52 66.72 -13.73
N ASP A 132 44.38 66.91 -14.40
CA ASP A 132 43.99 68.21 -14.97
C ASP A 132 43.77 69.29 -13.89
N LEU A 133 43.14 68.95 -12.77
CA LEU A 133 42.95 69.87 -11.66
C LEU A 133 44.27 70.32 -11.03
N ASP A 134 45.26 69.44 -10.96
CA ASP A 134 46.60 69.79 -10.50
C ASP A 134 47.29 70.75 -11.49
N HIS A 135 47.12 70.55 -12.80
CA HIS A 135 47.58 71.50 -13.82
C HIS A 135 46.88 72.87 -13.71
N VAL A 136 45.56 72.91 -13.49
CA VAL A 136 44.83 74.17 -13.30
C VAL A 136 45.24 74.85 -11.99
N ARG A 137 45.45 74.09 -10.92
CA ARG A 137 45.91 74.63 -9.63
C ARG A 137 47.30 75.28 -9.78
N THR A 138 48.21 74.67 -10.54
CA THR A 138 49.51 75.29 -10.83
C THR A 138 49.34 76.58 -11.65
N LEU A 139 48.51 76.59 -12.69
CA LEU A 139 48.19 77.79 -13.48
C LEU A 139 47.55 78.92 -12.66
N VAL A 140 46.57 78.62 -11.81
CA VAL A 140 45.91 79.61 -10.95
C VAL A 140 46.88 80.18 -9.92
N THR A 141 47.78 79.36 -9.39
CA THR A 141 48.86 79.83 -8.50
C THR A 141 49.79 80.81 -9.22
N HIS A 142 50.01 80.62 -10.53
CA HIS A 142 50.72 81.59 -11.38
C HIS A 142 49.90 82.84 -11.72
N MET A 143 48.57 82.74 -11.85
CA MET A 143 47.71 83.88 -12.21
C MET A 143 47.37 84.79 -11.02
N VAL A 144 47.21 84.25 -9.81
CA VAL A 144 46.97 85.04 -8.57
C VAL A 144 48.14 85.96 -8.23
N GLN A 145 49.30 85.76 -8.87
CA GLN A 145 50.43 86.67 -8.80
C GLN A 145 50.24 87.95 -9.65
N ASN A 146 49.15 88.08 -10.43
CA ASN A 146 48.85 89.26 -11.24
C ASN A 146 47.46 89.84 -10.92
N THR A 147 47.44 91.13 -10.58
CA THR A 147 46.38 91.90 -9.92
C THR A 147 45.30 92.46 -10.87
N VAL A 148 44.05 92.64 -10.39
CA VAL A 148 43.05 93.58 -10.96
C VAL A 148 42.17 94.18 -9.86
N LYS A 149 41.92 95.50 -9.93
CA LYS A 149 41.05 96.32 -9.06
C LYS A 149 39.66 96.54 -9.69
N PRO A 150 38.58 96.77 -8.90
CA PRO A 150 37.24 97.06 -9.41
C PRO A 150 36.86 98.54 -9.21
N GLU A 151 36.37 99.22 -10.25
CA GLU A 151 35.71 100.52 -10.12
C GLU A 151 34.76 100.72 -11.32
N ASP A 152 33.44 100.68 -11.05
CA ASP A 152 32.37 101.44 -11.74
C ASP A 152 30.98 100.94 -11.27
N LEU A 153 30.43 101.56 -10.22
CA LEU A 153 29.22 101.10 -9.48
C LEU A 153 28.03 102.09 -9.48
N ALA A 154 28.00 103.12 -10.33
CA ALA A 154 26.96 104.16 -10.24
C ALA A 154 25.85 104.08 -11.31
N ALA A 155 26.06 103.38 -12.44
CA ALA A 155 25.07 103.29 -13.52
C ALA A 155 24.05 102.14 -13.36
N LEU A 156 24.20 101.29 -12.33
CA LEU A 156 23.41 100.07 -12.15
C LEU A 156 22.07 100.30 -11.42
N ASP A 157 21.95 101.39 -10.66
CA ASP A 157 20.90 101.59 -9.64
C ASP A 157 19.48 101.87 -10.22
N LYS A 158 19.37 102.51 -11.39
CA LYS A 158 18.05 102.79 -12.01
C LYS A 158 17.44 101.61 -12.75
N VAL A 159 18.26 100.76 -13.37
CA VAL A 159 17.81 99.50 -13.98
C VAL A 159 17.43 98.49 -12.90
N GLN A 160 18.06 98.58 -11.72
CA GLN A 160 17.81 97.72 -10.57
C GLN A 160 16.40 97.86 -9.97
N LYS A 161 15.75 99.03 -10.06
CA LYS A 161 14.41 99.25 -9.51
C LYS A 161 13.28 98.63 -10.33
N THR A 162 13.26 98.84 -11.65
CA THR A 162 12.25 98.24 -12.54
C THR A 162 12.47 96.75 -12.75
N LEU A 163 13.73 96.30 -12.70
CA LEU A 163 14.06 94.87 -12.66
C LEU A 163 13.63 94.27 -11.30
N GLY A 164 13.75 95.02 -10.21
CA GLY A 164 13.39 94.59 -8.86
C GLY A 164 11.91 94.27 -8.64
N GLU A 165 10.99 95.05 -9.21
CA GLU A 165 9.54 94.81 -9.07
C GLU A 165 9.07 93.59 -9.89
N ASN A 166 9.56 93.40 -11.12
CA ASN A 166 9.28 92.21 -11.93
C ASN A 166 10.03 90.96 -11.43
N LEU A 167 11.19 91.12 -10.77
CA LEU A 167 11.83 90.01 -10.06
C LEU A 167 11.02 89.60 -8.84
N LEU A 168 10.35 90.51 -8.13
CA LEU A 168 9.62 90.18 -6.91
C LEU A 168 8.43 89.24 -7.18
N VAL A 169 7.63 89.52 -8.21
CA VAL A 169 6.47 88.67 -8.60
C VAL A 169 6.94 87.30 -9.12
N ASN A 170 7.95 87.27 -9.99
CA ASN A 170 8.57 86.03 -10.46
C ASN A 170 9.28 85.25 -9.33
N GLN A 171 9.76 85.94 -8.30
CA GLN A 171 10.39 85.34 -7.14
C GLN A 171 9.37 84.59 -6.27
N ASP A 172 8.15 85.08 -6.14
CA ASP A 172 7.10 84.38 -5.38
C ASP A 172 6.55 83.16 -6.12
N GLU A 173 6.41 83.23 -7.45
CA GLU A 173 6.11 82.06 -8.29
C GLU A 173 7.22 81.00 -8.24
N MET A 174 8.49 81.43 -8.29
CA MET A 174 9.64 80.54 -8.18
C MET A 174 9.76 79.93 -6.77
N LYS A 175 9.48 80.69 -5.70
CA LYS A 175 9.37 80.15 -4.33
C LYS A 175 8.26 79.10 -4.24
N SER A 176 7.07 79.39 -4.80
CA SER A 176 5.94 78.45 -4.89
C SER A 176 6.32 77.15 -5.62
N MET A 177 6.99 77.25 -6.77
CA MET A 177 7.47 76.11 -7.56
C MET A 177 8.49 75.26 -6.78
N ILE A 178 9.46 75.91 -6.12
CA ILE A 178 10.47 75.24 -5.30
C ILE A 178 9.82 74.52 -4.11
N GLU A 179 8.84 75.14 -3.46
CA GLU A 179 8.13 74.55 -2.33
C GLU A 179 7.26 73.35 -2.76
N ASN A 180 6.67 73.41 -3.96
CA ASN A 180 5.95 72.27 -4.56
C ASN A 180 6.88 71.11 -4.91
N LEU A 181 8.06 71.40 -5.49
CA LEU A 181 9.08 70.38 -5.77
C LEU A 181 9.64 69.77 -4.49
N ARG A 182 9.85 70.57 -3.44
CA ARG A 182 10.27 70.12 -2.11
C ARG A 182 9.23 69.18 -1.50
N ARG A 183 7.94 69.56 -1.54
CA ARG A 183 6.83 68.69 -1.09
C ARG A 183 6.74 67.38 -1.87
N ALA A 184 6.87 67.43 -3.20
CA ALA A 184 6.87 66.25 -4.04
C ALA A 184 8.06 65.32 -3.76
N GLN A 185 9.25 65.87 -3.50
CA GLN A 185 10.43 65.09 -3.09
C GLN A 185 10.23 64.43 -1.72
N GLU A 186 9.67 65.13 -0.75
CA GLU A 186 9.36 64.58 0.58
C GLU A 186 8.32 63.45 0.50
N GLU A 187 7.27 63.61 -0.31
CA GLU A 187 6.28 62.57 -0.55
C GLU A 187 6.90 61.35 -1.25
N GLN A 188 7.76 61.56 -2.26
CA GLN A 188 8.47 60.48 -2.93
C GLN A 188 9.40 59.73 -1.96
N GLN A 189 10.05 60.44 -1.04
CA GLN A 189 10.91 59.85 -0.01
C GLN A 189 10.10 59.04 1.02
N LYS A 190 8.95 59.54 1.46
CA LYS A 190 8.01 58.78 2.31
C LYS A 190 7.49 57.53 1.60
N GLN A 191 7.18 57.63 0.30
CA GLN A 191 6.74 56.50 -0.49
C GLN A 191 7.85 55.45 -0.63
N ARG A 192 9.10 55.87 -0.91
CA ARG A 192 10.27 54.98 -0.93
C ARG A 192 10.49 54.27 0.40
N GLN A 193 10.43 54.98 1.52
CA GLN A 193 10.56 54.37 2.84
C GLN A 193 9.42 53.39 3.15
N ARG A 194 8.19 53.66 2.69
CA ARG A 194 7.07 52.72 2.83
C ARG A 194 7.26 51.46 2.00
N THR A 195 7.77 51.58 0.77
CA THR A 195 8.05 50.41 -0.08
C THR A 195 9.22 49.60 0.45
N GLU A 196 10.30 50.24 0.92
CA GLU A 196 11.45 49.57 1.55
C GLU A 196 11.03 48.79 2.79
N LYS A 197 10.22 49.39 3.68
CA LYS A 197 9.70 48.70 4.86
C LYS A 197 8.84 47.47 4.50
N LYS A 198 8.03 47.56 3.44
CA LYS A 198 7.22 46.43 2.96
C LYS A 198 8.09 45.31 2.38
N VAL A 199 9.10 45.65 1.59
CA VAL A 199 10.04 44.67 1.03
C VAL A 199 10.81 43.96 2.14
N LEU A 200 11.32 44.70 3.12
CA LEU A 200 12.00 44.11 4.28
C LEU A 200 11.09 43.19 5.09
N ALA A 201 9.82 43.58 5.31
CA ALA A 201 8.86 42.73 6.02
C ALA A 201 8.60 41.42 5.25
N LEU A 202 8.37 41.51 3.93
CA LEU A 202 8.19 40.34 3.07
C LEU A 202 9.45 39.45 3.01
N ASP A 203 10.65 40.03 2.99
CA ASP A 203 11.91 39.28 3.03
C ASP A 203 12.07 38.55 4.36
N THR A 204 11.74 39.18 5.49
CA THR A 204 11.81 38.52 6.80
C THR A 204 10.78 37.39 6.93
N GLU A 205 9.57 37.57 6.39
CA GLU A 205 8.52 36.56 6.37
C GLU A 205 8.93 35.35 5.50
N ASN A 206 9.43 35.61 4.30
CA ASN A 206 9.95 34.58 3.40
C ASN A 206 11.11 33.79 4.04
N GLN A 207 12.05 34.48 4.71
CA GLN A 207 13.14 33.82 5.41
C GLN A 207 12.65 32.88 6.51
N LEU A 208 11.67 33.32 7.32
CA LEU A 208 11.07 32.49 8.35
C LEU A 208 10.32 31.29 7.76
N GLU A 209 9.61 31.49 6.64
CA GLU A 209 8.90 30.41 5.97
C GLU A 209 9.87 29.36 5.39
N VAL A 210 10.96 29.79 4.75
CA VAL A 210 12.02 28.90 4.26
C VAL A 210 12.63 28.10 5.40
N VAL A 211 13.02 28.75 6.51
CA VAL A 211 13.57 28.07 7.69
C VAL A 211 12.57 27.06 8.26
N SER A 212 11.28 27.40 8.31
CA SER A 212 10.23 26.50 8.80
C SER A 212 10.05 25.27 7.90
N LYS A 213 10.08 25.45 6.57
CA LYS A 213 10.00 24.36 5.58
C LYS A 213 11.23 23.47 5.67
N GLN A 214 12.41 24.05 5.85
CA GLN A 214 13.67 23.32 6.00
C GLN A 214 13.69 22.46 7.27
N LYS A 215 13.19 22.99 8.41
CA LYS A 215 13.02 22.21 9.65
C LYS A 215 12.05 21.03 9.46
N LYS A 216 10.90 21.24 8.81
CA LYS A 216 9.94 20.15 8.50
C LYS A 216 10.57 19.08 7.60
N LEU A 217 11.36 19.49 6.62
CA LEU A 217 12.07 18.58 5.71
C LEU A 217 13.11 17.73 6.47
N ILE A 218 13.89 18.34 7.37
CA ILE A 218 14.84 17.62 8.23
C ILE A 218 14.09 16.60 9.11
N GLN A 219 13.01 17.03 9.75
CA GLN A 219 12.20 16.16 10.61
C GLN A 219 11.60 14.96 9.85
N GLN A 220 11.08 15.16 8.63
CA GLN A 220 10.62 14.04 7.78
C GLN A 220 11.77 13.11 7.36
N LYS A 221 12.94 13.67 7.05
CA LYS A 221 14.13 12.86 6.70
C LYS A 221 14.66 12.06 7.88
N GLU A 222 14.44 12.52 9.12
CA GLU A 222 14.83 11.79 10.34
C GLU A 222 13.84 10.68 10.72
N THR A 223 12.54 10.82 10.44
CA THR A 223 11.53 9.79 10.77
C THR A 223 11.43 8.67 9.73
N THR A 224 11.66 8.98 8.46
CA THR A 224 11.68 8.01 7.34
C THR A 224 12.64 6.81 7.54
N PRO A 225 13.90 6.98 7.99
CA PRO A 225 14.83 5.85 8.12
C PRO A 225 14.44 4.88 9.23
N PHE A 226 13.75 5.33 10.29
CA PHE A 226 13.26 4.43 11.35
C PHE A 226 12.16 3.51 10.81
N SER A 227 11.17 4.08 10.12
CA SER A 227 10.10 3.29 9.48
C SER A 227 10.66 2.36 8.40
N GLN A 228 11.60 2.85 7.57
CA GLN A 228 12.24 2.03 6.53
C GLN A 228 13.12 0.90 7.09
N ARG A 229 13.78 1.12 8.23
CA ARG A 229 14.51 0.04 8.93
C ARG A 229 13.54 -1.00 9.46
N GLN A 230 12.44 -0.56 10.08
CA GLN A 230 11.41 -1.46 10.60
C GLN A 230 10.76 -2.32 9.50
N THR A 231 10.50 -1.77 8.32
CA THR A 231 9.97 -2.58 7.20
C THR A 231 10.99 -3.60 6.71
N ARG A 232 12.28 -3.24 6.61
CA ARG A 232 13.35 -4.18 6.23
C ARG A 232 13.54 -5.31 7.24
N GLU A 233 13.48 -5.00 8.53
CA GLU A 233 13.54 -6.00 9.60
C GLU A 233 12.37 -6.99 9.50
N LEU A 234 11.15 -6.50 9.29
CA LEU A 234 9.97 -7.34 9.09
C LEU A 234 10.03 -8.15 7.78
N GLU A 235 10.55 -7.59 6.69
CA GLU A 235 10.78 -8.30 5.42
C GLU A 235 11.79 -9.44 5.61
N GLN A 236 12.88 -9.20 6.35
CA GLN A 236 13.86 -10.21 6.67
C GLN A 236 13.24 -11.33 7.52
N GLU A 237 12.56 -10.99 8.62
CA GLU A 237 11.84 -11.98 9.46
C GLU A 237 10.84 -12.81 8.62
N ASN A 238 10.13 -12.18 7.68
CA ASN A 238 9.20 -12.89 6.80
C ASN A 238 9.93 -13.86 5.86
N SER A 239 11.08 -13.46 5.31
CA SER A 239 11.90 -14.35 4.47
C SER A 239 12.48 -15.54 5.25
N GLU A 240 12.90 -15.32 6.50
CA GLU A 240 13.41 -16.37 7.40
C GLU A 240 12.29 -17.35 7.78
N LEU A 241 11.12 -16.85 8.16
CA LEU A 241 9.95 -17.70 8.46
C LEU A 241 9.45 -18.49 7.25
N GLN A 242 9.53 -17.90 6.04
CA GLN A 242 9.20 -18.62 4.81
C GLN A 242 10.17 -19.76 4.52
N LEU A 243 11.46 -19.58 4.83
CA LEU A 243 12.46 -20.63 4.70
C LEU A 243 12.21 -21.75 5.71
N GLU A 244 12.01 -21.41 6.98
CA GLU A 244 11.72 -22.38 8.05
C GLU A 244 10.46 -23.22 7.74
N LEU A 245 9.43 -22.59 7.16
CA LEU A 245 8.23 -23.30 6.69
C LEU A 245 8.52 -24.27 5.54
N LYS A 246 9.42 -23.92 4.61
CA LYS A 246 9.81 -24.80 3.50
C LYS A 246 10.57 -26.01 4.01
N GLU A 247 11.59 -25.79 4.86
CA GLU A 247 12.39 -26.85 5.46
C GLU A 247 11.50 -27.82 6.25
N LEU A 248 10.62 -27.30 7.10
CA LEU A 248 9.70 -28.14 7.88
C LEU A 248 8.73 -28.93 6.98
N ASN A 249 8.27 -28.35 5.87
CA ASN A 249 7.40 -29.06 4.91
C ASN A 249 8.16 -30.17 4.17
N GLU A 250 9.41 -29.90 3.77
CA GLU A 250 10.29 -30.90 3.18
C GLU A 250 10.58 -32.05 4.14
N GLU A 251 10.81 -31.76 5.43
CA GLU A 251 10.95 -32.78 6.47
C GLU A 251 9.69 -33.64 6.64
N TYR A 252 8.50 -33.02 6.62
CA TYR A 252 7.23 -33.76 6.68
C TYR A 252 7.04 -34.66 5.46
N ARG A 253 7.34 -34.16 4.25
CA ARG A 253 7.26 -34.94 3.01
C ARG A 253 8.24 -36.10 3.01
N ALA A 254 9.49 -35.86 3.41
CA ALA A 254 10.51 -36.90 3.50
C ALA A 254 10.10 -38.00 4.48
N ARG A 255 9.59 -37.62 5.66
CA ARG A 255 9.13 -38.58 6.67
C ARG A 255 7.93 -39.40 6.20
N LEU A 256 6.95 -38.77 5.55
CA LEU A 256 5.80 -39.47 4.96
C LEU A 256 6.23 -40.43 3.85
N ASN A 257 7.18 -40.03 3.00
CA ASN A 257 7.72 -40.90 1.97
C ASN A 257 8.42 -42.12 2.57
N CYS A 258 9.23 -41.97 3.62
CA CYS A 258 9.82 -43.10 4.34
C CYS A 258 8.74 -44.03 4.91
N TYR A 259 7.68 -43.47 5.51
CA TYR A 259 6.56 -44.26 6.03
C TYR A 259 5.85 -45.08 4.94
N ILE A 260 5.63 -44.51 3.76
CA ILE A 260 5.03 -45.20 2.63
C ILE A 260 5.98 -46.26 2.06
N GLN A 261 7.27 -45.93 1.96
CA GLN A 261 8.31 -46.83 1.46
C GLN A 261 8.45 -48.07 2.35
N ASP A 262 8.55 -47.89 3.67
CA ASP A 262 8.65 -49.00 4.63
C ASP A 262 7.40 -49.90 4.62
N LEU A 263 6.21 -49.31 4.42
CA LEU A 263 4.97 -50.07 4.26
C LEU A 263 4.93 -50.85 2.94
N ALA A 264 5.45 -50.28 1.85
CA ALA A 264 5.55 -50.95 0.56
C ALA A 264 6.56 -52.11 0.62
N GLU A 265 7.73 -51.91 1.21
CA GLU A 265 8.75 -52.95 1.39
C GLU A 265 8.26 -54.13 2.24
N TYR A 266 7.44 -53.87 3.28
CA TYR A 266 6.79 -54.93 4.05
C TYR A 266 5.77 -55.73 3.22
N MET A 267 5.01 -55.04 2.36
CA MET A 267 4.01 -55.66 1.47
C MET A 267 4.65 -56.47 0.35
N ASP A 268 5.76 -56.00 -0.23
CA ASP A 268 6.51 -56.71 -1.29
C ASP A 268 7.24 -57.93 -0.71
N GLY A 269 7.82 -57.81 0.50
CA GLY A 269 8.45 -58.94 1.21
C GLY A 269 7.47 -60.07 1.60
N LEU A 270 6.16 -59.78 1.60
CA LEU A 270 5.08 -60.75 1.80
C LEU A 270 4.87 -61.66 0.59
N GLU A 271 5.15 -61.17 -0.64
CA GLU A 271 5.01 -61.95 -1.88
C GLU A 271 6.20 -62.91 -2.08
N GLU A 272 7.40 -62.54 -1.64
CA GLU A 272 8.63 -63.33 -1.86
C GLU A 272 8.89 -64.40 -0.78
N SER A 273 8.38 -64.23 0.45
CA SER A 273 8.66 -65.12 1.58
C SER A 273 7.53 -66.12 1.83
N LYS A 274 7.77 -67.42 1.62
CA LYS A 274 6.84 -68.53 1.95
C LYS A 274 6.54 -68.72 3.46
N LYS A 275 6.93 -67.77 4.32
CA LYS A 275 6.67 -67.80 5.77
C LYS A 275 5.45 -66.93 6.09
N SER A 276 4.61 -67.39 7.02
CA SER A 276 3.45 -66.65 7.49
C SER A 276 3.85 -65.22 7.88
N PRO A 277 3.21 -64.17 7.35
CA PRO A 277 3.55 -62.80 7.68
C PRO A 277 3.39 -62.59 9.18
N ASN A 278 4.33 -61.90 9.84
CA ASN A 278 4.20 -61.59 11.27
C ASN A 278 3.38 -60.30 11.40
N PRO A 279 2.07 -60.37 11.68
CA PRO A 279 1.19 -59.19 11.64
C PRO A 279 1.51 -58.21 12.78
N GLY A 280 2.15 -58.69 13.85
CA GLY A 280 2.56 -57.86 14.99
C GLY A 280 3.67 -56.87 14.64
N GLN A 281 4.54 -57.16 13.66
CA GLN A 281 5.61 -56.23 13.27
C GLN A 281 5.07 -55.01 12.52
N MET A 282 4.11 -55.23 11.62
CA MET A 282 3.41 -54.14 10.91
C MET A 282 2.61 -53.27 11.88
N GLN A 283 1.88 -53.90 12.82
CA GLN A 283 1.13 -53.18 13.84
C GLN A 283 2.04 -52.30 14.70
N LEU A 284 3.18 -52.82 15.18
CA LEU A 284 4.14 -52.04 15.96
C LEU A 284 4.75 -50.88 15.15
N TYR A 285 5.00 -51.07 13.86
CA TYR A 285 5.50 -50.02 12.98
C TYR A 285 4.48 -48.90 12.78
N VAL A 286 3.23 -49.24 12.44
CA VAL A 286 2.13 -48.27 12.30
C VAL A 286 1.85 -47.54 13.63
N GLU A 287 1.91 -48.24 14.76
CA GLU A 287 1.79 -47.62 16.07
C GLU A 287 2.90 -46.62 16.37
N ARG A 288 4.14 -46.92 15.97
CA ARG A 288 5.29 -46.00 16.08
C ARG A 288 5.10 -44.80 15.16
N MET A 289 4.73 -45.01 13.90
CA MET A 289 4.42 -43.94 12.94
C MET A 289 3.35 -42.98 13.48
N LEU A 290 2.22 -43.52 13.96
CA LEU A 290 1.14 -42.71 14.54
C LEU A 290 1.56 -41.99 15.82
N ARG A 291 2.52 -42.54 16.58
CA ARG A 291 3.10 -41.87 17.75
C ARG A 291 3.98 -40.70 17.34
N ASP A 292 4.80 -40.88 16.31
CA ASP A 292 5.70 -39.86 15.78
C ASP A 292 4.92 -38.70 15.12
N ILE A 293 3.84 -39.01 14.38
CA ILE A 293 2.93 -37.99 13.82
C ILE A 293 2.23 -37.21 14.95
N ARG A 294 1.72 -37.90 15.98
CA ARG A 294 1.09 -37.22 17.12
C ARG A 294 2.08 -36.33 17.88
N SER A 295 3.32 -36.76 18.05
CA SER A 295 4.35 -35.97 18.75
C SER A 295 4.79 -34.75 17.93
N SER A 296 4.88 -34.85 16.59
CA SER A 296 5.17 -33.70 15.73
C SER A 296 4.06 -32.65 15.78
N PHE A 297 2.79 -33.08 15.76
CA PHE A 297 1.66 -32.15 15.93
C PHE A 297 1.65 -31.49 17.31
N ARG A 298 1.94 -32.25 18.38
CA ARG A 298 2.10 -31.70 19.74
C ARG A 298 3.22 -30.66 19.82
N CYS A 299 4.36 -30.93 19.18
CA CYS A 299 5.48 -29.99 19.12
C CYS A 299 5.08 -28.70 18.38
N ARG A 300 4.40 -28.81 17.23
CA ARG A 300 3.91 -27.66 16.47
C ARG A 300 2.87 -26.85 17.25
N GLU A 301 1.93 -27.52 17.92
CA GLU A 301 0.96 -26.88 18.81
C GLU A 301 1.67 -26.09 19.92
N GLN A 302 2.72 -26.66 20.52
CA GLN A 302 3.53 -26.00 21.54
C GLN A 302 4.29 -24.78 21.01
N GLN A 303 4.84 -24.85 19.80
CA GLN A 303 5.49 -23.71 19.12
C GLN A 303 4.50 -22.57 18.85
N LEU A 304 3.31 -22.89 18.33
CA LEU A 304 2.27 -21.88 18.08
C LEU A 304 1.80 -21.25 19.40
N ALA A 305 1.63 -22.06 20.44
CA ALA A 305 1.27 -21.58 21.77
C ALA A 305 2.36 -20.69 22.40
N SER A 306 3.65 -21.00 22.21
CA SER A 306 4.74 -20.17 22.71
C SER A 306 4.83 -18.84 21.95
N ALA A 307 4.72 -18.87 20.61
CA ALA A 307 4.69 -17.66 19.77
C ALA A 307 3.52 -16.74 20.16
N ALA A 308 2.32 -17.29 20.34
CA ALA A 308 1.15 -16.52 20.80
C ALA A 308 1.39 -15.86 22.17
N ARG A 309 2.06 -16.54 23.11
CA ARG A 309 2.44 -15.95 24.41
C ARG A 309 3.46 -14.82 24.25
N VAL A 310 4.44 -14.97 23.34
CA VAL A 310 5.43 -13.92 23.04
C VAL A 310 4.76 -12.70 22.44
N TYR A 311 3.88 -12.86 21.45
CA TYR A 311 3.13 -11.74 20.87
C TYR A 311 2.24 -11.05 21.89
N LYS A 312 1.55 -11.80 22.75
CA LYS A 312 0.79 -11.23 23.86
C LYS A 312 1.68 -10.39 24.78
N LYS A 313 2.88 -10.87 25.13
CA LYS A 313 3.83 -10.13 25.95
C LYS A 313 4.33 -8.87 25.24
N ARG A 314 4.67 -8.96 23.95
CA ARG A 314 5.11 -7.82 23.12
C ARG A 314 4.02 -6.75 23.01
N LEU A 315 2.77 -7.16 22.83
CA LEU A 315 1.62 -6.26 22.79
C LEU A 315 1.39 -5.57 24.14
N GLN A 316 1.53 -6.30 25.25
CA GLN A 316 1.46 -5.72 26.59
C GLN A 316 2.58 -4.70 26.82
N THR A 317 3.82 -5.00 26.41
CA THR A 317 4.93 -4.04 26.53
C THR A 317 4.72 -2.81 25.65
N LEU A 318 4.22 -2.98 24.41
CA LEU A 318 3.91 -1.87 23.51
C LEU A 318 2.82 -0.97 24.10
N SER A 319 1.76 -1.58 24.64
CA SER A 319 0.70 -0.85 25.34
C SER A 319 1.25 -0.07 26.53
N GLN A 320 2.10 -0.69 27.38
CA GLN A 320 2.74 0.01 28.50
C GLN A 320 3.60 1.19 28.04
N THR A 321 4.37 1.03 26.97
CA THR A 321 5.17 2.13 26.41
C THR A 321 4.31 3.24 25.82
N HIS A 322 3.19 2.91 25.17
CA HIS A 322 2.22 3.89 24.66
C HIS A 322 1.62 4.72 25.79
N HIS A 323 1.16 4.08 26.86
CA HIS A 323 0.65 4.77 28.05
C HIS A 323 1.73 5.68 28.68
N ALA A 324 2.97 5.19 28.83
CA ALA A 324 4.06 6.00 29.36
C ALA A 324 4.37 7.21 28.48
N LEU A 325 4.29 7.06 27.15
CA LEU A 325 4.49 8.14 26.19
C LEU A 325 3.36 9.17 26.27
N ILE A 326 2.10 8.74 26.38
CA ILE A 326 0.96 9.65 26.58
C ILE A 326 1.16 10.48 27.86
N ILE A 327 1.55 9.85 28.97
CA ILE A 327 1.82 10.55 30.24
C ILE A 327 2.98 11.54 30.08
N ALA A 328 4.06 11.17 29.40
CA ALA A 328 5.18 12.08 29.16
C ALA A 328 4.77 13.28 28.29
N TYR A 329 3.98 13.01 27.23
CA TYR A 329 3.42 14.03 26.35
C TYR A 329 2.51 14.99 27.12
N ARG A 330 1.64 14.48 28.01
CA ARG A 330 0.82 15.27 28.93
C ARG A 330 1.64 16.28 29.71
N ASN A 331 2.66 15.79 30.40
CA ASN A 331 3.48 16.59 31.29
C ASN A 331 4.23 17.67 30.49
N GLN A 332 4.77 17.32 29.32
CA GLN A 332 5.42 18.27 28.43
C GLN A 332 4.45 19.35 27.94
N ARG A 333 3.24 18.95 27.57
CA ARG A 333 2.18 19.85 27.10
C ARG A 333 1.74 20.82 28.20
N GLU A 334 1.53 20.33 29.41
CA GLU A 334 1.22 21.15 30.59
C GLU A 334 2.35 22.14 30.89
N GLU A 335 3.62 21.73 30.77
CA GLU A 335 4.78 22.62 30.98
C GLU A 335 4.86 23.75 29.92
N ILE A 336 4.61 23.44 28.65
CA ILE A 336 4.58 24.44 27.57
C ILE A 336 3.43 25.44 27.80
N LEU A 337 2.26 24.95 28.21
CA LEU A 337 1.12 25.81 28.55
C LEU A 337 1.39 26.70 29.77
N ALA A 338 2.17 26.22 30.74
CA ALA A 338 2.59 26.99 31.91
C ALA A 338 3.63 28.08 31.59
N LYS A 339 4.40 27.95 30.50
CA LYS A 339 5.45 28.90 30.06
C LYS A 339 5.15 29.49 28.65
N PRO A 340 4.13 30.36 28.51
CA PRO A 340 3.70 30.88 27.21
C PRO A 340 4.72 31.78 26.51
N GLU A 341 5.73 32.28 27.22
CA GLU A 341 6.79 33.14 26.66
C GLU A 341 7.76 32.39 25.72
N SER A 342 7.75 31.06 25.74
CA SER A 342 8.67 30.21 24.96
C SER A 342 8.34 30.13 23.45
N GLY A 343 7.19 30.67 23.01
CA GLY A 343 6.75 30.64 21.61
C GLY A 343 6.44 29.23 21.06
N LEU A 344 6.50 28.20 21.90
CA LEU A 344 6.23 26.80 21.55
C LEU A 344 4.72 26.53 21.58
N LYS A 345 4.20 25.83 20.57
CA LYS A 345 2.80 25.40 20.52
C LYS A 345 2.63 24.04 21.20
N ALA A 346 1.66 23.96 22.11
CA ALA A 346 1.37 22.80 22.94
C ALA A 346 0.85 21.55 22.19
N GLY A 347 0.56 21.63 20.89
CA GLY A 347 0.07 20.50 20.09
C GLY A 347 -1.33 19.99 20.48
N PRO A 348 -1.82 18.93 19.80
CA PRO A 348 -3.12 18.32 20.04
C PRO A 348 -3.31 17.81 21.48
N PRO A 349 -4.54 17.68 22.00
CA PRO A 349 -4.78 17.05 23.30
C PRO A 349 -4.48 15.54 23.26
N GLU A 350 -4.10 14.95 24.39
CA GLU A 350 -3.79 13.52 24.51
C GLU A 350 -4.90 12.60 24.03
N SER A 351 -6.15 13.03 24.19
CA SER A 351 -7.33 12.30 23.71
C SER A 351 -7.37 12.09 22.20
N SER A 352 -6.49 12.77 21.44
CA SER A 352 -6.31 12.52 20.01
C SER A 352 -5.41 11.30 19.70
N PHE A 353 -4.72 10.75 20.71
CA PHE A 353 -3.84 9.58 20.60
C PHE A 353 -4.38 8.33 21.30
N ASP A 354 -5.57 8.44 21.91
CA ASP A 354 -6.26 7.30 22.50
C ASP A 354 -6.68 6.35 21.38
N LEU A 355 -6.05 5.18 21.34
CA LEU A 355 -6.52 4.05 20.54
C LEU A 355 -7.76 3.51 21.24
N ASP A 356 -8.95 3.67 20.65
CA ASP A 356 -10.18 3.17 21.28
C ASP A 356 -10.06 1.64 21.46
N PRO A 357 -10.01 1.13 22.71
CA PRO A 357 -9.95 -0.30 22.96
C PRO A 357 -11.15 -1.04 22.35
N SER A 358 -12.25 -0.35 22.07
CA SER A 358 -13.43 -0.91 21.41
C SER A 358 -13.19 -1.30 19.96
N GLU A 359 -12.29 -0.59 19.24
CA GLU A 359 -11.96 -0.88 17.84
C GLU A 359 -11.05 -2.12 17.72
N LEU A 360 -10.01 -2.21 18.54
CA LEU A 360 -9.09 -3.37 18.53
C LEU A 360 -9.68 -4.63 19.18
N THR A 361 -10.41 -4.46 20.28
CA THR A 361 -11.00 -5.58 21.04
C THR A 361 -12.30 -6.05 20.39
N GLY A 362 -12.99 -5.17 19.66
CA GLY A 362 -14.21 -5.50 18.93
C GLY A 362 -13.97 -6.51 17.81
N GLU A 363 -12.93 -6.33 16.99
CA GLU A 363 -12.62 -7.24 15.88
C GLU A 363 -12.00 -8.55 16.36
N MET A 364 -10.96 -8.49 17.19
CA MET A 364 -10.33 -9.69 17.76
C MET A 364 -11.28 -10.47 18.68
N GLY A 365 -12.18 -9.78 19.38
CA GLY A 365 -13.23 -10.41 20.19
C GLY A 365 -14.29 -11.12 19.36
N LYS A 366 -14.75 -10.50 18.26
CA LYS A 366 -15.68 -11.13 17.30
C LYS A 366 -15.07 -12.36 16.64
N GLU A 367 -13.81 -12.29 16.22
CA GLU A 367 -13.09 -13.40 15.60
C GLU A 367 -12.88 -14.56 16.59
N LEU A 368 -12.47 -14.26 17.82
CA LEU A 368 -12.34 -15.26 18.89
C LEU A 368 -13.67 -15.92 19.23
N GLN A 369 -14.77 -15.16 19.18
CA GLN A 369 -16.12 -15.67 19.42
C GLN A 369 -16.59 -16.56 18.26
N GLN A 370 -16.24 -16.23 17.02
CA GLN A 370 -16.51 -17.05 15.85
C GLN A 370 -15.74 -18.38 15.91
N LEU A 371 -14.43 -18.34 16.20
CA LEU A 371 -13.60 -19.54 16.34
C LEU A 371 -14.09 -20.47 17.46
N ARG A 372 -14.64 -19.94 18.56
CA ARG A 372 -15.26 -20.74 19.62
C ARG A 372 -16.53 -21.45 19.17
N LYS A 373 -17.36 -20.79 18.35
CA LYS A 373 -18.57 -21.40 17.76
C LYS A 373 -18.20 -22.51 16.78
N ASP A 374 -17.21 -22.26 15.93
CA ASP A 374 -16.76 -23.24 14.94
C ASP A 374 -16.13 -24.46 15.61
N LYS A 375 -15.34 -24.26 16.66
CA LYS A 375 -14.83 -25.35 17.51
C LYS A 375 -15.97 -26.18 18.12
N ALA A 376 -16.96 -25.54 18.73
CA ALA A 376 -18.09 -26.25 19.34
C ALA A 376 -18.92 -27.04 18.32
N ARG A 377 -19.08 -26.50 17.10
CA ARG A 377 -19.73 -27.18 15.98
C ARG A 377 -18.95 -28.42 15.54
N LEU A 378 -17.63 -28.31 15.40
CA LEU A 378 -16.76 -29.42 15.03
C LEU A 378 -16.69 -30.50 16.12
N ASP A 379 -16.63 -30.10 17.39
CA ASP A 379 -16.68 -31.03 18.52
C ASP A 379 -18.00 -31.81 18.54
N LEU A 380 -19.13 -31.14 18.26
CA LEU A 380 -20.43 -31.80 18.16
C LEU A 380 -20.51 -32.75 16.96
N GLN A 381 -19.97 -32.37 15.80
CA GLN A 381 -19.88 -33.27 14.64
C GLN A 381 -19.04 -34.50 14.95
N LEU A 382 -17.87 -34.32 15.58
CA LEU A 382 -17.02 -35.44 16.02
C LEU A 382 -17.76 -36.35 17.00
N GLN A 383 -18.42 -35.78 18.01
CA GLN A 383 -19.16 -36.56 19.00
C GLN A 383 -20.34 -37.32 18.39
N THR A 384 -21.01 -36.72 17.40
CA THR A 384 -22.11 -37.37 16.65
C THR A 384 -21.58 -38.52 15.78
N THR A 385 -20.44 -38.34 15.11
CA THR A 385 -19.79 -39.41 14.34
C THR A 385 -19.28 -40.55 15.23
N MET A 386 -18.83 -40.25 16.45
CA MET A 386 -18.42 -41.26 17.44
C MET A 386 -19.61 -41.98 18.08
N ALA A 387 -20.74 -41.29 18.30
CA ALA A 387 -21.95 -41.86 18.88
C ALA A 387 -22.77 -42.70 17.88
N GLN A 388 -22.58 -42.49 16.57
CA GLN A 388 -23.22 -43.27 15.51
C GLN A 388 -22.43 -44.55 15.13
N ALA A 389 -21.33 -44.86 15.80
CA ALA A 389 -20.63 -46.14 15.66
C ALA A 389 -21.16 -47.16 16.70
N PRO A 390 -21.82 -48.26 16.29
CA PRO A 390 -22.23 -49.32 17.20
C PRO A 390 -21.03 -50.12 17.73
N PRO A 391 -21.06 -50.64 18.97
CA PRO A 391 -20.06 -51.58 19.46
C PRO A 391 -20.39 -52.97 18.93
N GLU A 392 -19.96 -53.30 17.71
CA GLU A 392 -20.05 -54.67 17.20
C GLU A 392 -18.74 -55.17 16.59
N ALA A 393 -18.46 -56.43 16.91
CA ALA A 393 -17.33 -57.25 16.49
C ALA A 393 -17.27 -57.37 14.95
N PRO A 394 -16.12 -57.79 14.37
CA PRO A 394 -15.74 -57.50 12.99
C PRO A 394 -16.61 -58.26 11.99
N GLN A 395 -17.65 -57.59 11.50
CA GLN A 395 -18.42 -58.04 10.36
C GLN A 395 -17.64 -57.69 9.09
N LYS A 396 -17.15 -58.73 8.43
CA LYS A 396 -16.39 -58.67 7.17
C LYS A 396 -17.11 -57.76 6.17
N CYS A 397 -16.50 -56.61 5.88
CA CYS A 397 -16.84 -55.82 4.71
C CYS A 397 -16.58 -56.71 3.48
N GLY A 398 -17.65 -57.02 2.75
CA GLY A 398 -17.61 -57.80 1.51
C GLY A 398 -17.26 -56.97 0.28
N GLU A 399 -16.65 -55.80 0.45
CA GLU A 399 -15.95 -55.11 -0.63
C GLU A 399 -14.50 -55.61 -0.58
N SER A 400 -14.10 -56.35 -1.61
CA SER A 400 -12.73 -56.83 -1.70
C SER A 400 -11.81 -55.61 -1.73
N TRP A 401 -10.65 -55.65 -1.07
CA TRP A 401 -9.66 -54.57 -1.10
C TRP A 401 -9.21 -54.18 -2.52
N SER A 402 -9.49 -55.01 -3.52
CA SER A 402 -9.40 -54.65 -4.94
C SER A 402 -10.35 -53.52 -5.32
N ASP A 403 -11.58 -53.58 -4.84
CA ASP A 403 -12.71 -52.75 -5.27
C ASP A 403 -12.55 -51.33 -4.73
N ILE A 404 -12.15 -51.21 -3.46
CA ILE A 404 -11.79 -49.94 -2.81
C ILE A 404 -10.59 -49.29 -3.52
N ARG A 405 -9.58 -50.08 -3.90
CA ARG A 405 -8.43 -49.57 -4.66
C ARG A 405 -8.86 -49.06 -6.03
N THR A 406 -9.66 -49.82 -6.78
CA THR A 406 -10.18 -49.36 -8.07
C THR A 406 -11.01 -48.09 -7.93
N GLN A 407 -11.83 -47.97 -6.89
CA GLN A 407 -12.66 -46.79 -6.66
C GLN A 407 -11.81 -45.55 -6.33
N LEU A 408 -10.80 -45.69 -5.46
CA LEU A 408 -9.85 -44.60 -5.16
C LEU A 408 -9.04 -44.18 -6.38
N THR A 409 -8.64 -45.15 -7.21
CA THR A 409 -7.89 -44.89 -8.44
C THR A 409 -8.76 -44.13 -9.44
N ASP A 410 -10.02 -44.56 -9.63
CA ASP A 410 -10.98 -43.90 -10.52
C ASP A 410 -11.37 -42.50 -10.03
N MET A 411 -11.56 -42.30 -8.73
CA MET A 411 -11.77 -40.97 -8.14
C MET A 411 -10.57 -40.03 -8.37
N THR A 412 -9.36 -40.56 -8.24
CA THR A 412 -8.13 -39.79 -8.45
C THR A 412 -7.96 -39.44 -9.94
N GLU A 413 -8.18 -40.40 -10.84
CA GLU A 413 -8.10 -40.18 -12.29
C GLU A 413 -9.18 -39.21 -12.78
N THR A 414 -10.42 -39.33 -12.30
CA THR A 414 -11.50 -38.42 -12.69
C THR A 414 -11.25 -37.00 -12.21
N ALA A 415 -10.74 -36.82 -10.99
CA ALA A 415 -10.33 -35.52 -10.48
C ALA A 415 -9.17 -34.92 -11.31
N LEU A 416 -8.13 -35.72 -11.59
CA LEU A 416 -7.00 -35.27 -12.42
C LEU A 416 -7.44 -34.87 -13.83
N ARG A 417 -8.31 -35.67 -14.48
CA ARG A 417 -8.84 -35.32 -15.81
C ARG A 417 -9.67 -34.03 -15.77
N ARG A 418 -10.39 -33.77 -14.68
CA ARG A 418 -11.14 -32.51 -14.51
C ARG A 418 -10.19 -31.32 -14.40
N PHE A 419 -9.18 -31.40 -13.52
CA PHE A 419 -8.20 -30.33 -13.35
C PHE A 419 -7.41 -30.09 -14.63
N GLU A 420 -7.06 -31.14 -15.37
CA GLU A 420 -6.34 -31.00 -16.63
C GLU A 420 -7.19 -30.31 -17.71
N LYS A 421 -8.50 -30.60 -17.78
CA LYS A 421 -9.43 -29.86 -18.64
C LYS A 421 -9.53 -28.40 -18.24
N GLU A 422 -9.65 -28.09 -16.95
CA GLU A 422 -9.69 -26.73 -16.44
C GLU A 422 -8.37 -25.98 -16.75
N ARG A 423 -7.21 -26.63 -16.58
CA ARG A 423 -5.89 -26.11 -16.93
C ARG A 423 -5.79 -25.77 -18.41
N VAL A 424 -6.21 -26.67 -19.30
CA VAL A 424 -6.19 -26.45 -20.75
C VAL A 424 -7.13 -25.31 -21.16
N LEU A 425 -8.32 -25.23 -20.57
CA LEU A 425 -9.25 -24.12 -20.81
C LEU A 425 -8.68 -22.78 -20.37
N LEU A 426 -8.06 -22.73 -19.18
CA LEU A 426 -7.40 -21.53 -18.68
C LEU A 426 -6.23 -21.10 -19.57
N LEU A 427 -5.39 -22.05 -20.01
CA LEU A 427 -4.30 -21.77 -20.93
C LEU A 427 -4.80 -21.24 -22.28
N THR A 428 -5.88 -21.82 -22.81
CA THR A 428 -6.48 -21.36 -24.07
C THR A 428 -7.02 -19.93 -23.92
N ARG A 429 -7.68 -19.63 -22.80
CA ARG A 429 -8.18 -18.28 -22.49
C ARG A 429 -7.04 -17.28 -22.29
N ALA A 430 -5.97 -17.68 -21.63
CA ALA A 430 -4.79 -16.84 -21.43
C ALA A 430 -4.12 -16.51 -22.77
N ALA A 431 -3.91 -17.52 -23.64
CA ALA A 431 -3.35 -17.31 -24.98
C ALA A 431 -4.23 -16.37 -25.83
N ALA A 432 -5.56 -16.50 -25.75
CA ALA A 432 -6.48 -15.58 -26.44
C ALA A 432 -6.36 -14.14 -25.91
N ALA A 433 -6.21 -13.96 -24.60
CA ALA A 433 -5.99 -12.64 -24.01
C ALA A 433 -4.62 -12.05 -24.40
N GLU A 434 -3.56 -12.85 -24.42
CA GLU A 434 -2.23 -12.43 -24.91
C GLU A 434 -2.26 -11.99 -26.37
N ALA A 435 -3.03 -12.70 -27.22
CA ALA A 435 -3.25 -12.31 -28.62
C ALA A 435 -3.98 -10.97 -28.72
N GLN A 436 -5.02 -10.73 -27.91
CA GLN A 436 -5.74 -9.44 -27.89
C GLN A 436 -4.84 -8.29 -27.45
N VAL A 437 -4.00 -8.50 -26.41
CA VAL A 437 -3.04 -7.49 -25.96
C VAL A 437 -2.03 -7.19 -27.06
N SER A 438 -1.54 -8.20 -27.77
CA SER A 438 -0.62 -8.02 -28.90
C SER A 438 -1.26 -7.22 -30.03
N GLU A 439 -2.52 -7.50 -30.37
CA GLU A 439 -3.28 -6.74 -31.38
C GLU A 439 -3.49 -5.27 -30.97
N MET A 440 -3.83 -5.01 -29.71
CA MET A 440 -3.93 -3.65 -29.18
C MET A 440 -2.58 -2.92 -29.22
N GLN A 441 -1.49 -3.61 -28.88
CA GLN A 441 -0.15 -3.05 -28.95
C GLN A 441 0.21 -2.67 -30.39
N GLU A 442 -0.03 -3.56 -31.36
CA GLU A 442 0.18 -3.25 -32.76
C GLU A 442 -0.67 -2.06 -33.24
N PHE A 443 -1.91 -1.95 -32.75
CA PHE A 443 -2.76 -0.79 -33.05
C PHE A 443 -2.15 0.50 -32.49
N ILE A 444 -1.72 0.50 -31.22
CA ILE A 444 -1.05 1.63 -30.59
C ILE A 444 0.19 2.02 -31.39
N ASP A 445 1.05 1.06 -31.74
CA ASP A 445 2.28 1.31 -32.49
C ASP A 445 1.98 1.92 -33.87
N LYS A 446 0.94 1.43 -34.57
CA LYS A 446 0.47 2.00 -35.83
C LYS A 446 -0.01 3.45 -35.66
N GLN A 447 -0.80 3.74 -34.62
CA GLN A 447 -1.28 5.10 -34.36
C GLN A 447 -0.14 6.04 -33.95
N GLN A 448 0.78 5.59 -33.09
CA GLN A 448 1.97 6.35 -32.72
C GLN A 448 2.82 6.68 -33.95
N HIS A 449 3.05 5.72 -34.84
CA HIS A 449 3.80 5.95 -36.07
C HIS A 449 3.09 6.97 -36.98
N ARG A 450 1.76 6.91 -37.07
CA ARG A 450 0.96 7.89 -37.81
C ARG A 450 1.05 9.29 -37.20
N TYR A 451 0.86 9.43 -35.89
CA TYR A 451 0.96 10.72 -35.20
C TYR A 451 2.36 11.32 -35.29
N ASN A 452 3.40 10.49 -35.19
CA ASN A 452 4.78 10.94 -35.37
C ASN A 452 5.03 11.46 -36.80
N LYS A 453 4.45 10.81 -37.83
CA LYS A 453 4.49 11.31 -39.21
C LYS A 453 3.74 12.62 -39.39
N GLU A 454 2.54 12.73 -38.83
CA GLU A 454 1.74 13.97 -38.89
C GLU A 454 2.44 15.12 -38.15
N ALA A 455 3.02 14.87 -36.97
CA ALA A 455 3.83 15.84 -36.24
C ALA A 455 5.07 16.29 -37.05
N PHE A 456 5.74 15.37 -37.74
CA PHE A 456 6.87 15.69 -38.61
C PHE A 456 6.45 16.55 -39.82
N VAL A 457 5.31 16.25 -40.44
CA VAL A 457 4.75 17.06 -41.55
C VAL A 457 4.38 18.45 -41.08
N LEU A 458 3.71 18.58 -39.93
CA LEU A 458 3.35 19.87 -39.34
C LEU A 458 4.59 20.68 -38.93
N SER A 459 5.65 20.02 -38.45
CA SER A 459 6.93 20.66 -38.15
C SER A 459 7.65 21.13 -39.42
N ASN A 460 7.54 20.43 -40.55
CA ASN A 460 8.15 20.83 -41.82
C ASN A 460 7.35 21.91 -42.57
N ASP A 461 6.02 21.94 -42.44
CA ASP A 461 5.20 22.98 -43.06
C ASP A 461 5.30 24.33 -42.34
N GLN A 462 5.71 24.36 -41.07
CA GLN A 462 6.10 25.60 -40.36
C GLN A 462 7.47 26.16 -40.80
N VAL A 463 8.25 25.41 -41.59
CA VAL A 463 9.59 25.80 -42.06
C VAL A 463 9.60 26.22 -43.54
N LYS A 464 8.46 26.18 -44.25
CA LYS A 464 8.36 26.77 -45.60
C LYS A 464 8.30 28.30 -45.52
N PRO A 465 9.31 29.04 -46.01
CA PRO A 465 9.22 30.48 -46.10
C PRO A 465 8.15 30.82 -47.13
N SER A 466 7.25 31.71 -46.76
CA SER A 466 6.32 32.41 -47.64
C SER A 466 7.10 33.05 -48.79
N THR A 467 7.21 32.32 -49.89
CA THR A 467 7.72 32.86 -51.15
C THR A 467 6.59 33.65 -51.79
N SER A 468 6.67 34.96 -51.58
CA SER A 468 6.20 36.01 -52.47
C SER A 468 6.06 35.55 -53.93
N THR A 469 4.87 35.67 -54.51
CA THR A 469 4.68 36.11 -55.92
C THR A 469 3.22 36.46 -56.20
N ASN A 470 2.86 37.73 -56.00
CA ASN A 470 2.43 38.70 -57.03
C ASN A 470 1.92 39.98 -56.38
#